data_AF-A0AAW2T6D0-F1
#
_entry.id   AF-A0AAW2T6D0-F1
#
_cell.length_a   1.000
_cell.length_b   1.000
_cell.length_c   1.000
_cell.angle_alpha   90.00
_cell.angle_beta   90.00
_cell.angle_gamma   90.00
#
_symmetry.space_group_name_H-M   'P 1'
#
loop_
_entity.id
_entity.type
_entity.pdbx_description
1 polymer ?
#
loop_
_entity_poly.entity_id
_entity_poly.type
_entity_poly.pdbx_seq_one_letter_code
_entity_poly.pdbx_strand_id
1 'polypeptide(L)' 'MVDSFITTSGLWDVEMVQAEFDAADVEWILLAKLRSNAQDQLCWHYDDKDRFTVKSAYKLALKGQGFS' A
#
# COMPACT_ATOMS: atom_id res chain seq x y z
N MET A 1 11.08 -8.57 1.68
CA MET A 1 10.74 -7.42 2.57
C MET A 1 9.41 -7.63 3.30
N VAL A 2 8.59 -8.62 2.91
CA VAL A 2 7.45 -9.10 3.70
C VAL A 2 7.80 -10.40 4.44
N ASP A 3 8.79 -11.14 3.93
CA ASP A 3 9.24 -12.44 4.46
C ASP A 3 9.78 -12.37 5.88
N SER A 4 10.21 -11.20 6.34
CA SER A 4 10.65 -10.99 7.72
C SER A 4 9.49 -11.11 8.72
N PHE A 5 8.26 -10.82 8.29
CA PHE A 5 7.05 -10.90 9.11
C PHE A 5 6.37 -12.28 9.02
N ILE A 6 7.00 -13.25 8.36
CA ILE A 6 6.45 -14.59 8.16
C ILE A 6 7.37 -15.60 8.83
N THR A 7 6.78 -16.42 9.69
CA THR A 7 7.47 -17.52 10.37
C THR A 7 7.84 -18.62 9.38
N THR A 8 8.76 -19.52 9.77
CA THR A 8 9.18 -20.65 8.92
C THR A 8 8.05 -21.63 8.58
N SER A 9 6.91 -21.57 9.28
CA SER A 9 5.70 -22.35 8.99
C SER A 9 4.75 -21.67 7.99
N GLY A 10 5.09 -20.48 7.50
CA GLY A 10 4.28 -19.73 6.52
C GLY A 10 3.10 -18.96 7.14
N LEU A 11 3.18 -18.68 8.44
CA LEU A 11 2.19 -17.89 9.19
C LEU A 11 2.78 -16.52 9.59
N TRP A 12 1.92 -15.54 9.85
CA TRP A 12 2.34 -14.24 10.38
C TRP A 12 3.09 -14.39 11.69
N ASP A 13 4.20 -13.68 11.82
CA ASP A 13 4.86 -13.46 13.09
C ASP A 13 4.08 -12.39 13.86
N VAL A 14 3.24 -12.85 14.80
CA VAL A 14 2.30 -12.00 15.54
C VAL A 14 3.03 -10.95 16.38
N GLU A 15 4.15 -11.33 17.01
CA GLU A 15 4.90 -10.43 17.89
C GLU A 15 5.55 -9.31 17.07
N MET A 16 6.13 -9.67 15.92
CA MET A 16 6.75 -8.68 15.03
C MET A 16 5.70 -7.74 14.40
N VAL A 17 4.56 -8.28 13.96
CA VAL A 17 3.46 -7.47 13.42
C VAL A 17 2.91 -6.50 14.47
N GLN A 18 2.75 -6.95 15.73
CA GLN A 18 2.31 -6.08 16.83
C GLN A 18 3.33 -5.01 17.23
N ALA A 19 4.62 -5.27 17.03
CA ALA A 19 5.67 -4.31 17.37
C ALA A 19 5.82 -3.19 16.34
N GLU A 20 5.58 -3.48 15.06
CA GLU A 20 5.85 -2.56 13.94
C GLU A 20 4.61 -1.80 13.45
N PHE A 21 3.40 -2.33 13.67
CA PHE A 21 2.15 -1.74 13.18
C PHE A 21 1.26 -1.23 14.32
N ASP A 22 0.35 -0.31 14.01
CA ASP A 22 -0.62 0.18 14.98
C ASP A 22 -1.70 -0.87 15.29
N ALA A 23 -2.37 -0.72 16.42
CA ALA A 23 -3.35 -1.70 16.89
C ALA A 23 -4.55 -1.86 15.93
N ALA A 24 -4.89 -0.83 15.14
CA ALA A 24 -6.00 -0.91 14.20
C ALA A 24 -5.61 -1.75 12.98
N ASP A 25 -4.41 -1.57 12.47
CA ASP A 25 -3.88 -2.27 11.30
C ASP A 25 -3.49 -3.72 11.63
N VAL A 26 -2.99 -3.98 12.83
CA VAL A 26 -2.62 -5.35 13.30
C VAL A 26 -3.79 -6.32 13.13
N GLU A 27 -5.00 -5.92 13.50
CA GLU A 27 -6.19 -6.77 13.37
C GLU A 27 -6.40 -7.20 11.91
N TRP A 28 -6.34 -6.23 10.98
CA TRP A 28 -6.54 -6.48 9.56
C TRP A 28 -5.41 -7.30 8.93
N ILE A 29 -4.16 -7.05 9.33
CA ILE A 29 -2.98 -7.77 8.84
C ILE A 29 -3.05 -9.23 9.24
N LEU A 30 -3.34 -9.53 10.52
CA LEU A 30 -3.40 -10.90 11.01
C LEU A 30 -4.56 -11.70 10.41
N LEU A 31 -5.63 -11.03 9.98
CA LEU A 31 -6.74 -11.65 9.24
C LEU A 31 -6.40 -11.98 7.78
N ALA A 32 -5.40 -11.33 7.19
CA ALA A 32 -5.01 -11.57 5.81
C ALA A 32 -4.43 -12.98 5.63
N LYS A 33 -4.98 -13.75 4.68
CA LYS A 33 -4.49 -15.10 4.38
C LYS A 33 -3.17 -15.05 3.62
N LEU A 34 -2.11 -15.56 4.24
CA LEU A 34 -0.83 -15.81 3.58
C LEU A 34 -0.99 -16.99 2.60
N ARG A 35 -0.72 -16.74 1.32
CA ARG A 35 -0.70 -17.78 0.28
C ARG A 35 0.73 -18.26 0.11
N SER A 36 1.00 -19.51 0.47
CA SER A 36 2.34 -20.13 0.41
C SER A 36 2.88 -20.34 -1.01
N ASN A 37 2.12 -20.00 -2.05
CA ASN A 37 2.48 -20.13 -3.46
C ASN A 37 2.13 -18.90 -4.30
N ALA A 38 1.89 -17.74 -3.68
CA ALA A 38 1.75 -16.51 -4.44
C ALA A 38 3.11 -16.18 -5.05
N GLN A 39 3.21 -16.23 -6.37
CA GLN A 39 4.35 -15.62 -7.05
C GLN A 39 4.27 -14.11 -6.80
N ASP A 40 5.40 -13.51 -6.42
CA ASP A 40 5.51 -12.06 -6.32
C ASP A 40 5.12 -11.45 -7.66
N GLN A 41 3.92 -10.87 -7.68
CA GLN A 41 3.41 -10.17 -8.84
C GLN A 41 3.64 -8.68 -8.62
N LEU A 42 4.10 -7.99 -9.67
CA LEU A 42 4.18 -6.54 -9.65
C LEU A 42 2.76 -5.97 -9.55
N CYS A 43 2.34 -5.61 -8.34
CA CYS A 43 1.03 -5.00 -8.06
C CYS A 43 0.96 -3.54 -8.52
N TRP A 44 2.10 -2.90 -8.79
CA TRP A 44 2.17 -1.59 -9.41
C TRP A 44 2.04 -1.74 -10.93
N HIS A 45 0.82 -1.62 -11.44
CA HIS A 45 0.62 -1.34 -12.86
C HIS A 45 0.64 0.18 -13.05
N TYR A 46 1.36 0.66 -14.07
CA TYR A 46 1.18 2.03 -14.53
C TYR A 46 -0.28 2.17 -15.02
N ASP A 47 -1.09 2.95 -14.30
CA ASP A 47 -2.43 3.30 -14.72
C ASP A 47 -2.38 4.63 -15.48
N ASP A 48 -2.79 4.63 -16.75
CA ASP A 48 -2.85 5.84 -17.58
C ASP A 48 -4.15 6.63 -17.38
N LYS A 49 -5.08 6.11 -16.55
CA LYS A 49 -6.41 6.69 -16.34
C LYS A 49 -6.43 7.98 -15.55
N ASP A 50 -5.34 8.35 -14.90
CA ASP A 50 -5.17 9.67 -14.27
C ASP A 50 -3.74 10.18 -14.49
N ARG A 51 -3.36 10.38 -15.76
CA ARG A 51 -2.11 11.07 -16.10
C ARG A 51 -2.15 12.50 -15.59
N PHE A 52 -1.78 12.68 -14.32
CA PHE A 52 -1.52 13.98 -13.73
C PHE A 52 -0.25 14.53 -14.39
N THR A 53 -0.44 15.46 -15.30
CA THR A 53 0.64 16.15 -16.00
C THR A 53 0.93 17.48 -15.34
N VAL A 54 2.12 18.02 -15.57
CA VAL A 54 2.45 19.41 -15.19
C VAL A 54 1.40 20.39 -15.73
N LYS A 55 0.83 20.11 -16.92
CA LYS A 55 -0.24 20.91 -17.53
C LYS A 55 -1.56 20.84 -16.76
N SER A 56 -1.96 19.67 -16.25
CA SER A 56 -3.16 19.56 -15.40
C SER A 56 -2.94 20.20 -14.03
N ALA A 57 -1.73 20.07 -13.46
CA ALA A 57 -1.34 20.74 -12.21
C ALA A 57 -1.43 22.27 -12.33
N TYR A 58 -0.90 22.83 -13.42
CA TYR A 58 -0.97 24.27 -13.70
C TYR A 58 -2.41 24.76 -13.86
N LYS A 59 -3.25 24.04 -14.62
CA LYS A 59 -4.67 24.36 -14.77
C LYS A 59 -5.42 24.31 -13.43
N LEU A 60 -5.08 23.35 -12.57
CA LEU A 60 -5.67 23.24 -11.23
C LEU A 60 -5.24 24.41 -10.34
N ALA A 61 -3.95 24.76 -10.36
CA ALA A 61 -3.43 25.90 -9.62
C ALA A 61 -4.09 27.22 -10.04
N LEU A 62 -4.28 27.44 -11.35
CA LEU A 62 -5.01 28.61 -11.86
C LEU A 62 -6.50 28.61 -11.49
N LYS A 63 -7.17 27.45 -11.49
CA LYS A 63 -8.56 27.35 -11.02
C LYS A 63 -8.69 27.63 -9.52
N GLY A 64 -7.70 27.26 -8.72
CA GLY A 64 -7.61 27.61 -7.29
C GLY A 64 -7.28 29.08 -7.04
N GLN A 65 -6.74 29.78 -8.04
CA GLN A 65 -6.55 31.23 -8.05
C GLN A 65 -7.76 31.94 -8.67
N GLY A 66 -8.98 31.47 -8.37
CA GLY A 66 -10.17 32.26 -8.60
C GLY A 66 -9.97 33.62 -7.92
N PHE A 67 -9.84 34.67 -8.74
CA PHE A 67 -9.91 36.05 -8.31
C PHE A 67 -11.15 36.22 -7.43
N SER A 68 -10.94 36.61 -6.17
CA SER A 68 -11.95 37.29 -5.37
C SER A 68 -12.28 38.66 -5.95
#